data_AF-A0A7Y7H188-F1
#
_entry.id   AF-A0A7Y7H188-F1
#
_cell.length_a   1.000
_cell.length_b   1.000
_cell.length_c   1.000
_cell.angle_alpha   90.00
_cell.angle_beta   90.00
_cell.angle_gamma   90.00
#
_symmetry.space_group_name_H-M   'P 1'
#
loop_
_entity.id
_entity.type
_entity.pdbx_description
1 polymer ?
#
loop_
_entity_poly.entity_id
_entity_poly.type
_entity_poly.pdbx_seq_one_letter_code
_entity_poly.pdbx_strand_id
1 'polypeptide(L)'
;MNLIRKYYYLIYKFYFLFESFEQTRRFTQSKALMCVGLLELGLYLSFVNYRDVLFHLNSSLGGYTIAFLFFIILVKLLILIKRKKWAKYVTIFNSLPKDTNVKGTWFVTIITIIIIVNFIVSCILFSPLRGLSNSTF
;
A
#
# COMPACT_ATOMS: atom_id res chain seq x y z
N MET A 1 8.46 9.07 17.58
CA MET A 1 8.18 9.47 16.18
C MET A 1 6.70 9.19 15.87
N ASN A 2 5.90 10.21 15.57
CA ASN A 2 4.45 10.07 15.41
C ASN A 2 4.08 9.21 14.18
N LEU A 3 2.93 8.53 14.24
CA LEU A 3 2.46 7.58 13.22
C LEU A 3 2.36 8.22 11.82
N ILE A 4 1.92 9.49 11.77
CA ILE A 4 1.89 10.32 10.56
C ILE A 4 3.29 10.40 9.92
N ARG A 5 4.34 10.67 10.71
CA ARG A 5 5.70 10.82 10.19
C ARG A 5 6.27 9.50 9.64
N LYS A 6 5.91 8.36 10.24
CA LYS A 6 6.28 7.02 9.72
C LYS A 6 5.59 6.74 8.38
N TYR A 7 4.32 7.11 8.25
CA TYR A 7 3.58 6.99 6.99
C TYR A 7 4.20 7.85 5.87
N TYR A 8 4.53 9.12 6.16
CA TYR A 8 5.25 9.97 5.21
C TYR A 8 6.65 9.44 4.85
N TYR A 9 7.33 8.78 5.79
CA TYR A 9 8.63 8.15 5.53
C TYR A 9 8.52 6.98 4.54
N LEU A 10 7.47 6.15 4.67
CA LEU A 10 7.20 5.06 3.75
C LEU A 10 6.95 5.60 2.32
N ILE A 11 6.13 6.65 2.19
CA ILE A 11 5.92 7.33 0.90
C ILE A 11 7.23 7.93 0.36
N TYR A 12 8.03 8.57 1.21
CA TYR A 12 9.33 9.13 0.84
C TYR A 12 10.29 8.07 0.27
N LYS A 13 10.30 6.86 0.83
CA LYS A 13 11.15 5.77 0.33
C LYS A 13 10.74 5.32 -1.07
N PHE A 14 9.45 5.16 -1.31
CA PHE A 14 8.97 4.89 -2.67
C PHE A 14 9.21 6.06 -3.62
N TYR A 15 9.06 7.30 -3.15
CA TYR A 15 9.38 8.49 -3.95
C TYR A 15 10.84 8.49 -4.41
N PHE A 16 11.78 8.29 -3.49
CA PHE A 16 13.20 8.25 -3.81
C PHE A 16 13.56 7.07 -4.72
N LEU A 17 12.91 5.92 -4.51
CA LEU A 17 13.04 4.76 -5.40
C LEU A 17 12.60 5.13 -6.83
N PHE A 18 11.43 5.72 -7.02
CA PHE A 18 10.96 6.14 -8.35
C PHE A 18 11.75 7.30 -8.95
N GLU A 19 12.32 8.17 -8.13
CA GLU A 19 13.20 9.26 -8.55
C GLU A 19 14.56 8.76 -9.03
N SER A 20 15.05 7.64 -8.49
CA SER A 20 16.31 7.01 -8.93
C SER A 20 16.24 6.37 -10.33
N PHE A 21 15.03 6.06 -10.81
CA PHE A 21 14.81 5.53 -12.15
C PHE A 21 14.57 6.68 -13.14
N GLU A 22 15.52 6.93 -14.04
CA GLU A 22 15.48 8.01 -15.05
C GLU A 22 14.17 8.02 -15.86
N GLN A 23 13.69 6.85 -16.24
CA GLN A 23 12.47 6.67 -17.04
C GLN A 23 11.19 7.08 -16.31
N THR A 24 11.21 7.14 -14.98
CA THR A 24 10.00 7.38 -14.16
C THR A 24 10.00 8.69 -13.39
N ARG A 25 10.99 9.57 -13.62
CA ARG A 25 11.16 10.87 -12.94
C ARG A 25 9.93 11.79 -13.03
N ARG A 26 9.09 11.63 -14.06
CA ARG A 26 7.81 12.37 -14.18
C ARG A 26 6.74 11.75 -13.25
N PHE A 27 6.09 12.60 -12.44
CA PHE A 27 5.02 12.23 -11.49
C PHE A 27 5.44 11.22 -10.40
N THR A 28 6.72 11.22 -9.99
CA THR A 28 7.25 10.35 -8.91
C THR A 28 6.46 10.43 -7.61
N GLN A 29 5.98 11.62 -7.24
CA GLN A 29 5.13 11.81 -6.04
C GLN A 29 3.82 11.03 -6.13
N SER A 30 3.12 11.11 -7.26
CA SER A 30 1.85 10.41 -7.48
C SER A 30 2.07 8.89 -7.52
N LYS A 31 3.13 8.42 -8.18
CA LYS A 31 3.48 6.99 -8.27
C LYS A 31 3.81 6.39 -6.90
N ALA A 32 4.61 7.10 -6.10
CA ALA A 32 4.91 6.68 -4.73
C ALA A 32 3.63 6.53 -3.90
N LEU A 33 2.72 7.49 -4.02
CA LEU A 33 1.46 7.45 -3.28
C LEU A 33 0.53 6.34 -3.76
N MET A 34 0.43 6.11 -5.07
CA MET A 34 -0.30 4.97 -5.63
C MET A 34 0.27 3.65 -5.15
N CYS A 35 1.60 3.51 -5.10
CA CYS A 35 2.25 2.29 -4.62
C CYS A 35 1.91 2.01 -3.14
N VAL A 36 1.98 3.03 -2.29
CA VAL A 36 1.54 2.90 -0.88
C VAL A 36 0.05 2.59 -0.78
N GLY A 37 -0.79 3.25 -1.59
CA GLY A 37 -2.22 2.98 -1.64
C GLY A 37 -2.56 1.56 -2.09
N LEU A 38 -1.81 0.99 -3.04
CA LEU A 38 -1.94 -0.40 -3.46
C LEU A 38 -1.56 -1.38 -2.35
N LEU A 39 -0.52 -1.07 -1.56
CA LEU A 39 -0.16 -1.88 -0.39
C LEU A 39 -1.25 -1.83 0.69
N GLU A 40 -1.82 -0.66 0.96
CA GLU A 40 -2.96 -0.52 1.88
C GLU A 40 -4.18 -1.32 1.38
N LEU A 41 -4.47 -1.25 0.08
CA LEU A 41 -5.56 -1.97 -0.55
C LEU A 41 -5.34 -3.49 -0.50
N GLY A 42 -4.11 -3.95 -0.76
CA GLY A 42 -3.73 -5.35 -0.61
C GLY A 42 -3.93 -5.86 0.81
N LEU A 43 -3.52 -5.09 1.83
CA LEU A 43 -3.76 -5.44 3.24
C LEU A 43 -5.26 -5.53 3.56
N TYR A 44 -6.06 -4.57 3.09
CA TYR A 44 -7.49 -4.58 3.33
C TYR A 44 -8.16 -5.79 2.67
N LEU A 45 -7.86 -6.06 1.41
CA LEU A 45 -8.37 -7.24 0.71
C LEU A 45 -7.94 -8.54 1.39
N SER A 46 -6.69 -8.61 1.85
CA SER A 46 -6.21 -9.76 2.62
C SER A 46 -7.05 -9.98 3.87
N PHE A 47 -7.33 -8.91 4.61
CA PHE A 47 -8.18 -8.98 5.80
C PHE A 47 -9.59 -9.48 5.50
N VAL A 48 -10.20 -9.00 4.40
CA VAL A 48 -11.51 -9.49 3.95
C VAL A 48 -11.44 -10.98 3.60
N ASN A 49 -10.45 -11.40 2.81
CA ASN A 49 -10.26 -12.80 2.45
C ASN A 49 -10.10 -13.69 3.69
N TYR A 50 -9.27 -13.29 4.66
CA TYR A 50 -9.09 -14.06 5.90
C TYR A 50 -10.37 -14.13 6.74
N ARG A 51 -11.11 -13.02 6.86
CA ARG A 51 -12.42 -13.02 7.54
C ARG A 51 -13.36 -14.01 6.87
N ASP A 52 -13.45 -13.98 5.54
CA ASP A 52 -14.36 -14.84 4.79
C ASP A 52 -13.99 -16.32 4.95
N VAL A 53 -12.69 -16.64 4.91
CA VAL A 53 -12.18 -17.99 5.18
C VAL A 53 -12.48 -18.45 6.61
N LEU A 54 -12.23 -17.61 7.61
CA LEU A 54 -12.39 -17.97 9.03
C LEU A 54 -13.84 -18.13 9.46
N PHE A 55 -14.76 -17.34 8.89
CA PHE A 55 -16.17 -17.37 9.23
C PHE A 55 -17.04 -18.10 8.19
N HIS A 56 -16.42 -18.75 7.21
CA HIS A 56 -17.10 -19.40 6.08
C HIS A 56 -18.13 -18.49 5.39
N LEU A 57 -17.83 -17.20 5.29
CA LEU A 57 -18.70 -16.22 4.65
C LEU A 57 -18.41 -16.22 3.15
N ASN A 58 -19.46 -16.34 2.32
CA ASN A 58 -19.33 -16.12 0.88
C ASN A 58 -19.56 -14.63 0.55
N SER A 59 -18.77 -13.75 1.18
CA SER A 59 -18.85 -12.32 0.90
C SER A 59 -18.39 -12.08 -0.53
N SER A 60 -19.31 -11.74 -1.42
CA SER A 60 -18.91 -11.07 -2.65
C SER A 60 -18.41 -9.68 -2.28
N LEU A 61 -17.11 -9.44 -2.44
CA LEU A 61 -16.55 -8.09 -2.49
C LEU A 61 -17.21 -7.37 -3.68
N GLY A 62 -18.34 -6.71 -3.40
CA GLY A 62 -19.09 -5.99 -4.42
C GLY A 62 -18.25 -4.85 -5.00
N GLY A 63 -18.48 -4.53 -6.28
CA GLY A 63 -17.76 -3.46 -6.98
C GLY A 63 -17.81 -2.12 -6.23
N TYR A 64 -18.86 -1.87 -5.45
CA TYR A 64 -19.01 -0.67 -4.61
C TYR A 64 -17.96 -0.56 -3.49
N THR A 65 -17.56 -1.67 -2.86
CA THR A 65 -16.54 -1.67 -1.79
C THR A 65 -15.17 -1.33 -2.36
N ILE A 66 -14.84 -1.88 -3.54
CA ILE A 66 -13.60 -1.60 -4.26
C ILE A 66 -13.58 -0.13 -4.72
N ALA A 67 -14.69 0.36 -5.27
CA ALA A 67 -14.83 1.76 -5.69
C ALA A 67 -14.68 2.74 -4.51
N PHE A 68 -15.23 2.41 -3.34
CA PHE A 68 -15.10 3.24 -2.13
C PHE A 68 -13.66 3.28 -1.60
N LEU A 69 -12.95 2.15 -1.60
CA LEU A 69 -11.52 2.10 -1.26
C LEU A 69 -10.69 2.94 -2.23
N PHE A 70 -10.99 2.83 -3.52
CA PHE A 70 -10.32 3.63 -4.55
C PHE A 70 -10.57 5.13 -4.34
N PHE A 71 -11.80 5.51 -3.97
CA PHE A 71 -12.15 6.87 -3.61
C PHE A 71 -11.37 7.38 -2.38
N ILE A 72 -11.22 6.56 -1.33
CA ILE A 72 -10.41 6.92 -0.15
C ILE A 72 -8.95 7.19 -0.56
N ILE A 73 -8.37 6.33 -1.39
CA ILE A 73 -7.01 6.52 -1.92
C ILE A 73 -6.92 7.84 -2.71
N LEU A 74 -7.92 8.14 -3.52
CA LEU A 74 -8.00 9.36 -4.34
C LEU A 74 -8.11 10.62 -3.47
N VAL A 75 -8.93 10.61 -2.43
CA VAL A 75 -9.03 11.71 -1.45
C VAL A 75 -7.72 11.90 -0.69
N LYS A 76 -7.06 10.82 -0.26
CA LYS A 76 -5.73 10.89 0.36
C LYS A 76 -4.71 11.54 -0.58
N LEU A 77 -4.77 11.21 -1.86
CA LEU A 77 -3.89 11.76 -2.91
C LEU A 77 -4.07 13.27 -3.05
N LEU A 78 -5.32 13.76 -3.05
CA LEU A 78 -5.63 15.19 -3.09
C LEU A 78 -5.17 15.95 -1.85
N ILE A 79 -5.32 15.35 -0.65
CA ILE A 79 -4.87 15.97 0.60
C ILE A 79 -3.34 16.08 0.66
N LEU A 80 -2.62 15.06 0.18
CA LEU A 80 -1.16 15.05 0.20
C LEU A 80 -0.53 15.99 -0.85
N ILE A 81 -1.25 16.25 -1.94
CA ILE A 81 -0.81 17.17 -3.00
C ILE A 81 -0.63 18.62 -2.50
N LYS A 82 -1.07 18.95 -1.28
CA LYS A 82 -0.72 20.19 -0.59
C LYS A 82 0.81 20.24 -0.36
N ARG A 83 1.53 20.67 -1.41
CA ARG A 83 3.00 20.67 -1.60
C ARG A 83 3.80 21.13 -0.37
N LYS A 84 3.25 22.08 0.41
CA LYS A 84 3.93 22.66 1.57
C LYS A 84 4.29 21.62 2.65
N LYS A 85 3.41 20.65 2.94
CA LYS A 85 3.69 19.62 3.96
C LYS A 85 4.69 18.58 3.45
N TRP A 86 4.51 18.15 2.20
CA TRP A 86 5.40 17.19 1.56
C TRP A 86 6.85 17.70 1.48
N ALA A 87 7.05 18.92 0.98
CA ALA A 87 8.38 19.51 0.86
C ALA A 87 9.11 19.56 2.21
N LYS A 88 8.41 19.93 3.29
CA LYS A 88 8.97 19.94 4.65
C LYS A 88 9.46 18.55 5.08
N TYR A 89 8.70 17.50 4.82
CA TYR A 89 9.10 16.13 5.18
C TYR A 89 10.27 15.63 4.33
N VAL A 90 10.29 15.93 3.03
CA VAL A 90 11.41 15.59 2.14
C VAL A 90 12.71 16.20 2.64
N THR A 91 12.72 17.49 2.99
CA THR A 91 13.92 18.16 3.53
C THR A 91 14.41 17.49 4.82
N ILE A 92 13.48 17.14 5.72
CA ILE A 92 13.80 16.46 6.99
C ILE A 92 14.35 15.06 6.77
N PHE A 93 13.88 14.33 5.76
CA PHE A 93 14.34 12.97 5.49
C PHE A 93 15.64 12.94 4.69
N ASN A 94 15.87 13.93 3.81
CA ASN A 94 17.14 14.10 3.10
C ASN A 94 18.30 14.45 4.05
N SER A 95 18.03 15.08 5.21
CA SER A 95 19.05 15.40 6.21
C SER A 95 19.41 14.23 7.14
N LEU A 96 18.82 13.03 6.94
CA LEU A 96 19.13 11.87 7.77
C LEU A 96 20.52 11.29 7.43
N PRO A 97 21.26 10.74 8.44
CA PRO A 97 22.53 10.07 8.20
C PRO A 97 22.39 8.88 7.24
N LYS A 98 23.43 8.64 6.41
CA LYS A 98 23.43 7.55 5.41
C LYS A 98 23.10 6.18 6.02
N ASP A 99 23.63 5.87 7.20
CA ASP A 99 23.37 4.59 7.88
C ASP A 99 21.90 4.42 8.28
N THR A 100 21.25 5.51 8.70
CA THR A 100 19.83 5.51 9.03
C THR A 100 18.99 5.34 7.77
N ASN A 101 19.45 5.92 6.66
CA ASN A 101 18.80 5.79 5.37
C ASN A 101 18.80 4.34 4.88
N VAL A 102 19.95 3.65 4.93
CA VAL A 102 20.07 2.25 4.48
C VAL A 102 19.20 1.31 5.31
N LYS A 103 19.25 1.42 6.64
CA LYS A 103 18.38 0.64 7.55
C LYS A 103 16.90 0.87 7.25
N GLY A 104 16.51 2.12 7.01
CA GLY A 104 15.13 2.45 6.67
C GLY A 104 14.69 1.91 5.31
N THR A 105 15.58 1.83 4.31
CA THR A 105 15.27 1.21 3.02
C THR A 105 15.01 -0.28 3.21
N TRP A 106 15.91 -1.00 3.88
CA TRP A 106 15.75 -2.42 4.18
C TRP A 106 14.44 -2.71 4.93
N PHE A 107 14.11 -1.89 5.93
CA PHE A 107 12.88 -2.02 6.68
C PHE A 107 11.62 -1.86 5.81
N VAL A 108 11.59 -0.85 4.93
CA VAL A 108 10.46 -0.66 4.00
C VAL A 108 10.37 -1.84 3.03
N THR A 109 11.49 -2.30 2.48
CA THR A 109 11.51 -3.45 1.57
C THR A 109 10.96 -4.72 2.21
N ILE A 110 11.39 -5.05 3.43
CA ILE A 110 10.91 -6.22 4.16
C ILE A 110 9.39 -6.12 4.40
N ILE A 111 8.90 -4.97 4.87
CA ILE A 111 7.47 -4.76 5.08
C ILE A 111 6.68 -4.93 3.78
N THR A 112 7.17 -4.35 2.69
CA THR A 112 6.52 -4.46 1.38
C THR A 112 6.43 -5.91 0.93
N ILE A 113 7.49 -6.69 1.07
CA ILE A 113 7.49 -8.13 0.74
C ILE A 113 6.49 -8.88 1.61
N ILE A 114 6.47 -8.64 2.93
CA ILE A 114 5.52 -9.28 3.85
C ILE A 114 4.06 -9.01 3.42
N ILE A 115 3.75 -7.75 3.08
CA ILE A 115 2.39 -7.37 2.63
C ILE A 115 2.01 -8.11 1.33
N ILE A 116 2.94 -8.15 0.36
CA ILE A 116 2.69 -8.81 -0.93
C ILE A 116 2.48 -10.32 -0.74
N VAL A 117 3.36 -10.98 0.02
CA VAL A 117 3.24 -12.41 0.32
C VAL A 117 1.94 -12.68 1.08
N ASN A 118 1.60 -11.86 2.08
CA ASN A 118 0.35 -12.00 2.83
C ASN A 118 -0.88 -11.89 1.91
N PHE A 119 -0.85 -10.97 0.95
CA PHE A 119 -1.93 -10.81 -0.03
C PHE A 119 -2.04 -12.03 -0.95
N ILE A 120 -0.94 -12.52 -1.49
CA ILE A 120 -0.91 -13.73 -2.34
C ILE A 120 -1.49 -14.92 -1.57
N VAL A 121 -1.03 -15.15 -0.33
CA VAL A 121 -1.51 -16.23 0.54
C VAL A 121 -3.01 -16.09 0.80
N SER A 122 -3.49 -14.88 1.08
CA SER A 122 -4.93 -14.65 1.29
C SER A 122 -5.77 -15.02 0.07
N CYS A 123 -5.29 -14.70 -1.14
CA CYS A 123 -5.97 -15.03 -2.40
C CYS A 123 -5.96 -16.54 -2.65
N ILE A 124 -4.85 -17.22 -2.38
CA ILE A 124 -4.75 -18.68 -2.50
C ILE A 124 -5.74 -19.36 -1.56
N LEU A 125 -5.81 -18.95 -0.29
CA LEU A 125 -6.73 -19.50 0.71
C LEU A 125 -8.20 -19.27 0.38
N PHE A 126 -8.53 -18.13 -0.24
CA PHE A 126 -9.90 -17.83 -0.64
C PHE A 126 -10.33 -18.56 -1.92
N SER A 127 -9.40 -18.92 -2.81
CA SER A 127 -9.71 -19.56 -4.11
C SER A 127 -10.57 -20.85 -4.03
N PRO A 128 -10.41 -21.77 -3.06
CA PRO A 128 -11.20 -23.01 -2.99
C PRO A 128 -12.66 -22.75 -2.61
N LEU A 129 -12.95 -21.68 -1.85
CA LEU A 129 -14.30 -21.31 -1.45
C LEU A 129 -15.17 -20.88 -2.64
N ARG A 130 -14.58 -20.23 -3.65
CA ARG A 130 -15.28 -19.92 -4.92
C ARG A 130 -15.55 -21.15 -5.78
N GLY A 131 -14.65 -22.14 -5.75
CA GLY A 131 -14.81 -23.39 -6.50
C GLY A 131 -16.01 -24.20 -6.00
N LEU A 132 -16.17 -24.28 -4.68
CA LEU A 132 -17.26 -25.01 -4.04
C LEU A 132 -18.64 -24.37 -4.24
N SER A 133 -18.75 -23.03 -4.32
CA SER A 133 -20.05 -22.39 -4.59
C SER A 133 -20.52 -22.53 -6.04
N ASN A 134 -19.59 -22.73 -6.99
CA ASN A 134 -19.91 -22.87 -8.41
C ASN A 134 -20.23 -24.31 -8.83
N SER A 135 -19.96 -25.31 -7.98
CA SER A 135 -20.28 -26.73 -8.22
C SER A 135 -21.64 -27.17 -7.68
N THR A 136 -22.43 -26.26 -7.09
CA THR A 136 -23.75 -26.55 -6.49
C THR A 136 -24.92 -26.02 -7.31
N PHE A 137 -24.76 -25.83 -8.62
CA PHE A 137 -25.86 -25.56 -9.55
C PHE A 137 -25.85 -26.53 -10.71
#